data_AF-A0A6G8DHZ1-F1
#
_entry.id   AF-A0A6G8DHZ1-F1
#
_cell.length_a   1.000
_cell.length_b   1.000
_cell.length_c   1.000
_cell.angle_alpha   90.00
_cell.angle_beta   90.00
_cell.angle_gamma   90.00
#
_symmetry.space_group_name_H-M   'P 1'
#
loop_
_entity.id
_entity.type
_entity.pdbx_description
1 polymer ?
#
loop_
_entity_poly.entity_id
_entity_poly.type
_entity_poly.pdbx_seq_one_letter_code
_entity_poly.pdbx_strand_id
1 'polypeptide(L)'
;MARLRKFLHWLLGAALLLVFDLAGRSLGAALSLPVPGPVLGMLLLMLALMLYGRVPAGLATVSEQILRLLVLIFLPAAVGVYFVRDLSGGDWFALVAAMTLGTLVSFALTAALLNRLIAHRTARGAGDGRHD
;
A
#
# COMPACT_ATOMS: atom_id res chain seq x y z
N MET A 1 -7.74 -23.10 -27.53
CA MET A 1 -8.67 -22.01 -27.17
C MET A 1 -8.63 -21.60 -25.69
N ALA A 2 -8.53 -22.52 -24.72
CA ALA A 2 -8.53 -22.18 -23.28
C ALA A 2 -7.39 -21.21 -22.83
N ARG A 3 -6.20 -21.28 -23.45
CA ARG A 3 -5.09 -20.36 -23.15
C ARG A 3 -5.37 -18.91 -23.56
N LEU A 4 -6.06 -18.71 -24.68
CA LEU A 4 -6.38 -17.37 -25.20
C LEU A 4 -7.37 -16.65 -24.29
N ARG A 5 -8.39 -17.37 -23.79
CA ARG A 5 -9.34 -16.82 -22.82
C ARG A 5 -8.63 -16.44 -21.51
N LYS A 6 -7.70 -17.28 -21.02
CA LYS A 6 -6.92 -16.99 -19.81
C LYS A 6 -6.07 -15.72 -19.95
N PHE A 7 -5.42 -15.57 -21.11
CA PHE A 7 -4.64 -14.38 -21.45
C PHE A 7 -5.51 -13.13 -21.58
N LEU A 8 -6.71 -13.26 -22.14
CA LEU A 8 -7.66 -12.15 -22.27
C LEU A 8 -8.14 -11.64 -20.91
N HIS A 9 -8.44 -12.53 -19.96
CA HIS A 9 -8.78 -12.12 -18.59
C HIS A 9 -7.61 -11.44 -17.88
N TRP A 10 -6.37 -11.91 -18.12
CA TRP A 10 -5.17 -11.27 -17.59
C TRP A 10 -5.00 -9.85 -18.11
N LEU A 11 -5.17 -9.64 -19.42
CA LEU A 11 -5.12 -8.32 -20.05
C LEU A 11 -6.21 -7.39 -19.50
N LEU A 12 -7.44 -7.92 -19.32
CA LEU A 12 -8.54 -7.19 -18.70
C LEU A 12 -8.22 -6.78 -17.26
N GLY A 13 -7.60 -7.65 -16.47
CA GLY A 13 -7.15 -7.34 -15.11
C GLY A 13 -6.07 -6.27 -15.07
N ALA A 14 -5.08 -6.35 -15.96
CA ALA A 14 -4.01 -5.37 -16.08
C ALA A 14 -4.54 -4.01 -16.56
N ALA A 15 -5.42 -3.98 -17.56
CA ALA A 15 -6.07 -2.77 -18.02
C ALA A 15 -6.90 -2.11 -16.91
N LEU A 16 -7.63 -2.91 -16.12
CA LEU A 16 -8.38 -2.40 -14.97
C LEU A 16 -7.46 -1.75 -13.94
N LEU A 17 -6.35 -2.41 -13.57
CA LEU A 17 -5.33 -1.82 -12.68
C LEU A 17 -4.80 -0.50 -13.23
N LEU A 18 -4.50 -0.45 -14.53
CA LEU A 18 -3.96 0.75 -15.18
C LEU A 18 -4.95 1.91 -15.21
N VAL A 19 -6.22 1.63 -15.50
CA VAL A 19 -7.29 2.64 -15.53
C VAL A 19 -7.49 3.23 -14.13
N PHE A 20 -7.53 2.38 -13.11
CA PHE A 20 -7.68 2.84 -11.73
C PHE A 20 -6.43 3.55 -11.20
N ASP A 21 -5.22 3.11 -11.54
CA ASP A 21 -3.97 3.83 -11.22
C ASP A 21 -3.91 5.20 -11.90
N LEU A 22 -4.30 5.30 -13.17
CA LEU A 22 -4.35 6.57 -13.90
C LEU A 22 -5.41 7.51 -13.33
N ALA A 23 -6.59 6.99 -12.98
CA ALA A 23 -7.64 7.74 -12.30
C ALA A 23 -7.17 8.22 -10.91
N GLY A 24 -6.48 7.36 -10.14
CA GLY A 24 -5.90 7.71 -8.85
C GLY A 24 -4.83 8.81 -8.96
N ARG A 25 -3.98 8.75 -9.99
CA ARG A 25 -2.99 9.80 -10.30
C ARG A 25 -3.65 11.11 -10.72
N SER A 26 -4.65 11.08 -11.59
CA SER A 26 -5.32 12.29 -12.05
C SER A 26 -6.10 12.97 -10.91
N LEU A 27 -6.79 12.19 -10.07
CA LEU A 27 -7.44 12.70 -8.86
C LEU A 27 -6.42 13.22 -7.86
N GLY A 28 -5.33 12.48 -7.60
CA GLY A 28 -4.27 12.90 -6.68
C GLY A 28 -3.58 14.18 -7.11
N ALA A 29 -3.32 14.33 -8.41
CA ALA A 29 -2.76 15.55 -8.99
C ALA A 29 -3.75 16.74 -8.89
N ALA A 30 -5.04 16.50 -9.14
CA ALA A 30 -6.07 17.54 -9.01
C ALA A 30 -6.30 17.99 -7.56
N LEU A 31 -6.18 17.08 -6.59
CA LEU A 31 -6.33 17.37 -5.17
C LEU A 31 -5.03 17.85 -4.49
N SER A 32 -3.89 17.87 -5.20
CA SER A 32 -2.57 18.23 -4.66
C SER A 32 -2.21 17.50 -3.35
N LEU A 33 -2.71 16.27 -3.19
CA LEU A 33 -2.46 15.46 -2.00
C LEU A 33 -1.07 14.82 -2.09
N PRO A 34 -0.24 14.84 -1.02
CA PRO A 34 1.09 14.22 -0.97
C PRO A 34 1.00 12.69 -0.85
N VAL A 35 0.09 12.07 -1.59
CA VAL A 35 -0.17 10.63 -1.58
C VAL A 35 0.22 10.05 -2.94
N PRO A 36 1.01 8.96 -2.99
CA PRO A 36 1.34 8.30 -4.23
C PRO A 36 0.07 7.91 -5.00
N GLY A 37 -0.03 8.31 -6.27
CA GLY A 37 -1.17 7.99 -7.13
C GLY A 37 -1.60 6.51 -7.15
N PRO A 38 -0.68 5.52 -7.07
CA PRO A 38 -1.06 4.11 -6.96
C PRO A 38 -1.91 3.77 -5.73
N VAL A 39 -1.68 4.44 -4.60
CA VAL A 39 -2.43 4.22 -3.35
C VAL A 39 -3.86 4.73 -3.50
N LEU A 40 -4.02 5.90 -4.12
CA LEU A 40 -5.33 6.46 -4.47
C LEU A 40 -6.07 5.56 -5.47
N GLY A 41 -5.37 5.04 -6.49
CA GLY A 41 -5.94 4.09 -7.43
C GLY A 41 -6.43 2.81 -6.76
N MET A 42 -5.68 2.30 -5.77
CA MET A 42 -6.08 1.13 -4.98
C MET A 42 -7.32 1.40 -4.12
N LEU A 43 -7.41 2.57 -3.48
CA LEU A 43 -8.61 2.99 -2.72
C LEU A 43 -9.83 3.09 -3.63
N LEU A 44 -9.67 3.68 -4.82
CA LEU A 44 -10.73 3.85 -5.80
C LEU A 44 -11.18 2.48 -6.36
N LEU A 45 -10.23 1.59 -6.65
CA LEU A 45 -10.51 0.21 -7.06
C LEU A 45 -11.23 -0.56 -5.95
N MET A 46 -10.83 -0.38 -4.69
CA MET A 46 -11.47 -0.99 -3.53
C MET A 46 -12.92 -0.54 -3.40
N LEU A 47 -13.19 0.77 -3.52
CA LEU A 47 -14.55 1.32 -3.53
C LEU A 47 -15.40 0.76 -4.67
N ALA A 48 -14.85 0.75 -5.90
CA ALA A 48 -15.54 0.20 -7.06
C ALA A 48 -15.84 -1.30 -6.89
N LEU A 49 -14.91 -2.05 -6.31
CA LEU A 49 -15.06 -3.47 -6.07
C LEU A 49 -16.05 -3.77 -4.94
N MET A 50 -16.13 -2.93 -3.91
CA MET A 50 -17.14 -3.01 -2.86
C MET A 50 -18.55 -2.84 -3.45
N LEU A 51 -18.72 -1.92 -4.40
CA LEU A 51 -19.98 -1.71 -5.12
C LEU A 51 -20.29 -2.85 -6.09
N TYR A 52 -19.27 -3.45 -6.71
CA TYR A 52 -19.42 -4.52 -7.69
C TYR A 52 -19.57 -5.93 -7.08
N GLY A 53 -19.07 -6.14 -5.86
CA GLY A 53 -19.22 -7.37 -5.08
C GLY A 53 -18.45 -8.60 -5.60
N ARG A 54 -17.64 -8.48 -6.66
CA ARG A 54 -16.88 -9.60 -7.26
C ARG A 54 -15.50 -9.21 -7.77
N VAL A 55 -14.49 -9.99 -7.40
CA VAL A 55 -13.11 -9.81 -7.89
C VAL A 55 -12.91 -10.52 -9.23
N PRO A 56 -12.49 -9.83 -10.30
CA PRO A 56 -12.13 -10.48 -11.56
C PRO A 56 -10.92 -11.41 -11.36
N ALA A 57 -10.98 -12.67 -11.82
CA ALA A 57 -9.87 -13.62 -11.69
C ALA A 57 -8.57 -13.13 -12.36
N GLY A 58 -8.70 -12.34 -13.43
CA GLY A 58 -7.58 -11.68 -14.10
C GLY A 58 -6.85 -10.67 -13.22
N LEU A 59 -7.59 -9.89 -12.43
CA LEU A 59 -7.05 -8.89 -11.51
C LEU A 59 -6.18 -9.54 -10.43
N ALA A 60 -6.70 -10.61 -9.80
CA ALA A 60 -5.96 -11.37 -8.80
C ALA A 60 -4.66 -11.96 -9.35
N THR A 61 -4.71 -12.55 -10.56
CA THR A 61 -3.54 -13.16 -11.20
C THR A 61 -2.45 -12.14 -11.51
N VAL A 62 -2.81 -10.97 -12.05
CA VAL A 62 -1.87 -9.90 -12.41
C VAL A 62 -1.21 -9.35 -11.14
N SER A 63 -1.99 -9.03 -10.11
CA SER A 63 -1.48 -8.51 -8.85
C SER A 63 -0.51 -9.48 -8.18
N GLU A 64 -0.81 -10.77 -8.16
CA GLU A 64 0.05 -11.79 -7.54
C GLU A 64 1.39 -11.94 -8.28
N GLN A 65 1.41 -11.76 -9.61
CA GLN A 65 2.65 -11.76 -10.39
C GLN A 65 3.50 -10.52 -10.10
N ILE A 66 2.90 -9.33 -10.04
CA ILE A 66 3.61 -8.09 -9.70
C ILE A 66 4.15 -8.15 -8.27
N LEU A 67 3.37 -8.68 -7.33
CA LEU A 67 3.80 -8.90 -5.93
C LEU A 67 5.00 -9.85 -5.85
N ARG A 68 5.08 -10.88 -6.70
CA ARG A 68 6.28 -11.74 -6.76
C ARG A 68 7.49 -11.01 -7.34
N LEU A 69 7.26 -10.10 -8.29
CA LEU A 69 8.31 -9.29 -8.90
C LEU A 69 8.72 -8.10 -8.02
N LEU A 70 8.06 -7.84 -6.88
CA LEU A 70 8.38 -6.68 -6.04
C LEU A 70 9.83 -6.68 -5.60
N VAL A 71 10.41 -7.83 -5.25
CA VAL A 71 11.82 -7.91 -4.88
C VAL A 71 12.70 -7.39 -6.02
N LEU A 72 12.37 -7.74 -7.27
CA LEU A 72 13.09 -7.28 -8.46
C LEU A 72 12.86 -5.80 -8.74
N ILE A 73 11.70 -5.24 -8.40
CA ILE A 73 11.37 -3.82 -8.58
C ILE A 73 12.00 -2.95 -7.47
N PHE A 74 12.11 -3.48 -6.24
CA PHE A 74 12.74 -2.79 -5.12
C PHE A 74 14.27 -2.82 -5.19
N LEU A 75 14.86 -3.88 -5.75
CA LEU A 75 16.30 -4.00 -5.90
C LEU A 75 16.95 -2.81 -6.64
N PRO A 76 16.48 -2.36 -7.81
CA PRO A 76 17.05 -1.20 -8.50
C PRO A 76 16.86 0.10 -7.71
N ALA A 77 15.75 0.27 -6.98
CA ALA A 77 15.58 1.42 -6.09
C ALA A 77 16.61 1.40 -4.93
N ALA A 78 16.84 0.24 -4.33
CA ALA A 78 17.82 0.07 -3.25
C ALA A 78 19.26 0.26 -3.72
N VAL A 79 19.63 -0.33 -4.86
CA VAL A 79 20.97 -0.18 -5.45
C VAL A 79 21.19 1.26 -5.93
N GLY A 80 20.16 1.97 -6.38
CA GLY A 80 20.24 3.40 -6.72
C GLY A 80 20.72 4.27 -5.56
N VAL A 81 20.29 3.96 -4.32
CA VAL A 81 20.75 4.67 -3.11
C VAL A 81 22.24 4.41 -2.84
N TYR A 82 22.75 3.22 -3.17
CA TYR A 82 24.17 2.89 -3.00
C TYR A 82 25.10 3.74 -3.89
N PHE A 83 24.63 4.16 -5.06
CA PHE A 83 25.42 4.96 -6.01
C PHE A 83 25.35 6.48 -5.77
N VAL A 84 24.67 6.94 -4.71
CA VAL A 84 24.68 8.35 -4.31
C VAL A 84 26.10 8.72 -3.87
N ARG A 85 26.76 9.58 -4.66
CA ARG A 85 28.21 9.83 -4.61
C ARG A 85 28.72 10.52 -3.34
N ASP A 86 27.84 11.01 -2.48
CA ASP A 86 28.19 11.78 -1.28
C ASP A 86 28.19 10.96 0.03
N LEU A 87 27.76 9.69 0.01
CA LEU A 87 27.84 8.82 1.20
C LEU A 87 29.28 8.37 1.43
N SER A 88 30.04 9.24 2.10
CA SER A 88 31.33 8.91 2.68
C SER A 88 31.16 7.71 3.63
N GLY A 89 32.15 6.83 3.76
CA GLY A 89 32.05 5.56 4.51
C GLY A 89 31.50 5.62 5.94
N GLY A 90 31.40 6.81 6.56
CA GLY A 90 30.77 7.03 7.87
C GLY A 90 29.23 7.19 7.86
N ASP A 91 28.60 7.56 6.74
CA ASP A 91 27.16 7.83 6.69
C ASP A 91 26.30 6.55 6.69
N TRP A 92 26.90 5.40 6.38
CA TRP A 92 26.24 4.10 6.45
C TRP A 92 25.75 3.76 7.87
N PHE A 93 26.54 4.13 8.88
CA PHE A 93 26.16 3.95 10.27
C PHE A 93 24.98 4.85 10.65
N ALA A 94 24.99 6.10 10.17
CA ALA A 94 23.89 7.04 10.35
C ALA A 94 22.62 6.56 9.64
N LEU A 95 22.73 5.99 8.43
CA LEU A 95 21.60 5.44 7.68
C LEU A 95 20.95 4.26 8.41
N VAL A 96 21.76 3.30 8.87
CA VAL A 96 21.27 2.12 9.60
C VAL A 96 20.63 2.56 10.92
N ALA A 97 21.29 3.44 11.67
CA ALA A 97 20.74 3.98 12.91
C ALA A 97 19.41 4.72 12.67
N ALA A 98 19.33 5.56 11.63
CA ALA A 98 18.11 6.29 11.28
C ALA A 98 16.97 5.35 10.87
N MET A 99 17.27 4.31 10.06
CA MET A 99 16.27 3.31 9.68
C MET A 99 15.80 2.48 10.87
N THR A 100 16.70 2.00 11.72
CA THR A 100 16.34 1.18 12.89
C THR A 100 15.57 2.01 13.91
N LEU A 101 16.08 3.16 14.32
CA LEU A 101 15.41 4.04 15.27
C LEU A 101 14.09 4.56 14.71
N GLY A 102 14.06 4.99 13.45
CA GLY A 102 12.83 5.45 12.78
C GLY A 102 11.76 4.37 12.73
N THR A 103 12.12 3.13 12.37
CA THR A 103 11.20 2.00 12.34
C THR A 103 10.67 1.67 13.74
N LEU A 104 11.56 1.64 14.74
CA LEU A 104 11.19 1.35 16.13
C LEU A 104 10.25 2.40 16.70
N VAL A 105 10.53 3.69 16.44
CA VAL A 105 9.69 4.82 16.85
C VAL A 105 8.35 4.79 16.12
N SER A 106 8.30 4.58 14.80
CA SER A 106 7.04 4.44 14.05
C SER A 106 6.19 3.29 14.56
N PHE A 107 6.78 2.12 14.86
CA PHE A 107 6.05 1.00 15.44
C PHE A 107 5.53 1.32 16.83
N ALA A 108 6.36 1.86 17.72
CA ALA A 108 5.97 2.23 19.07
C ALA A 108 4.83 3.25 19.06
N LEU A 109 4.92 4.28 18.21
CA LEU A 109 3.89 5.30 18.08
C LEU A 109 2.58 4.73 17.53
N THR A 110 2.65 3.87 16.51
CA THR A 110 1.47 3.21 15.94
C THR A 110 0.81 2.28 16.96
N ALA A 111 1.59 1.50 17.70
CA ALA A 111 1.11 0.63 18.76
C ALA A 111 0.47 1.44 19.92
N ALA A 112 1.10 2.55 20.32
CA ALA A 112 0.56 3.42 21.36
C ALA A 112 -0.76 4.09 20.94
N LEU A 113 -0.83 4.61 19.71
CA LEU A 113 -2.05 5.16 19.12
C LEU A 113 -3.17 4.11 19.09
N LEU A 114 -2.87 2.90 18.62
CA LEU A 114 -3.85 1.81 18.56
C LEU A 114 -4.34 1.43 19.96
N ASN A 115 -3.44 1.30 20.93
CA ASN A 115 -3.79 0.99 22.32
C ASN A 115 -4.69 2.09 22.92
N ARG A 116 -4.40 3.36 22.63
CA ARG A 116 -5.21 4.49 23.09
C ARG A 116 -6.61 4.49 22.46
N LEU A 117 -6.74 4.22 21.15
CA LEU A 117 -8.04 4.11 20.49
C LEU A 117 -8.87 2.94 21.02
N ILE A 118 -8.25 1.80 21.34
CA ILE A 118 -8.92 0.63 21.91
C ILE A 118 -9.37 0.92 23.34
N ALA A 119 -8.51 1.52 24.18
CA ALA A 119 -8.83 1.91 25.56
C ALA A 119 -10.03 2.88 25.64
N HIS A 120 -10.19 3.77 24.65
CA HIS A 120 -11.36 4.65 24.56
C HIS A 120 -12.66 3.95 24.16
N ARG A 121 -12.60 2.78 23.49
CA ARG A 121 -13.81 2.00 23.15
C ARG A 121 -14.27 1.12 24.30
N THR A 122 -13.36 0.52 25.07
CA THR A 122 -13.69 -0.25 26.27
C THR A 122 -14.28 0.63 27.38
N ALA A 123 -13.82 1.87 27.52
CA ALA A 123 -14.42 2.83 28.47
C ALA A 123 -15.85 3.28 28.07
N ARG A 124 -16.20 3.29 26.77
CA ARG A 124 -17.55 3.62 26.30
C ARG A 124 -18.55 2.45 26.38
N GLY A 125 -18.07 1.21 26.24
CA GLY A 125 -18.93 0.01 26.34
C GLY A 125 -19.36 -0.36 27.77
N ALA A 126 -18.68 0.15 28.80
CA ALA A 126 -19.00 -0.11 30.20
C ALA A 126 -20.12 0.79 30.79
N GLY A 127 -20.60 1.79 30.02
CA GLY A 127 -21.65 2.72 30.45
C GLY A 127 -23.07 2.37 29.99
N ASP A 128 -23.23 1.41 29.08
CA ASP A 128 -24.51 1.07 28.41
C ASP A 128 -25.21 -0.17 29.00
N GLY A 129 -24.64 -0.77 30.06
CA GLY A 129 -25.11 -2.04 30.64
C GLY A 129 -25.62 -1.95 32.08
N ARG A 130 -26.10 -0.79 32.55
CA ARG A 130 -26.52 -0.60 33.95
C ARG A 130 -27.93 -0.01 34.15
N HIS A 131 -28.83 -0.22 33.21
CA HIS A 131 -30.24 0.18 33.35
C HIS A 131 -31.23 -0.94 33.04
N ASP A 132 -30.95 -2.16 33.54
CA ASP A 132 -31.92 -3.26 33.57
C ASP A 132 -32.06 -3.78 35.00
#